data_AF-A0A8J2SH01-F1
#
_entry.id   AF-A0A8J2SH01-F1
#
_cell.length_a   1.000
_cell.length_b   1.000
_cell.length_c   1.000
_cell.angle_alpha   90.00
_cell.angle_beta   90.00
_cell.angle_gamma   90.00
#
_symmetry.space_group_name_H-M   'P 1'
#
loop_
_entity.id
_entity.type
_entity.pdbx_description
1 polymer ?
#
loop_
_entity_poly.entity_id
_entity_poly.type
_entity_poly.pdbx_seq_one_letter_code
_entity_poly.pdbx_strand_id
1 'polypeptide(L)'
;MLLHQLAWLVAAAGVVVEDRGYTSTSTVYAALDLGPQRFVVAVALKATPAEIEKTATTFCSEHRDDITTLAPGIDGAWAADACAGLVRGAIHDALAPRFELSNRSMAIVDFAGDDDGRRRVEVATVATAPEGLGRLVASIAAHDHALAPRLWVLGLGLGFVGTVQKIVWTRSWLTRLPSSSLILFVDAYDTVFQRPLGPNDVPPPGKIVFGADRVCSPDVCAGPLARTPKGLRYLNSGSYLGEAAAVSLLLDGALATEPPTTASDQYVLSRHVARRASAVRVVLDVDNRLFSPLDGVPRDAFTVDATSGLWYDATSR
;
A
#
# COMPACT_ATOMS: atom_id res chain seq x y z
N MET A 1 -4.46 -9.98 -33.36
CA MET A 1 -5.11 -8.65 -33.33
C MET A 1 -6.23 -8.59 -32.29
N LEU A 2 -7.20 -9.53 -32.28
CA LEU A 2 -8.29 -9.60 -31.29
C LEU A 2 -7.81 -9.64 -29.81
N LEU A 3 -6.81 -10.48 -29.50
CA LEU A 3 -6.26 -10.59 -28.13
C LEU A 3 -5.57 -9.31 -27.60
N HIS A 4 -5.01 -8.48 -28.49
CA HIS A 4 -4.39 -7.20 -28.12
C HIS A 4 -5.44 -6.10 -27.89
N GLN A 5 -6.57 -6.16 -28.60
CA GLN A 5 -7.71 -5.26 -28.36
C GLN A 5 -8.49 -5.66 -27.09
N LEU A 6 -8.57 -6.96 -26.77
CA LEU A 6 -9.14 -7.47 -25.51
C LEU A 6 -8.33 -7.04 -24.27
N ALA A 7 -7.01 -6.97 -24.37
CA ALA A 7 -6.17 -6.47 -23.27
C ALA A 7 -6.40 -4.98 -22.96
N TRP A 8 -6.74 -4.18 -23.98
CA TRP A 8 -7.10 -2.76 -23.81
C TRP A 8 -8.49 -2.57 -23.18
N LEU A 9 -9.47 -3.42 -23.52
CA LEU A 9 -10.80 -3.42 -22.88
C LEU A 9 -10.72 -3.72 -21.38
N VAL A 10 -9.81 -4.60 -20.96
CA VAL A 10 -9.64 -4.99 -19.55
C VAL A 10 -9.00 -3.86 -18.71
N ALA A 11 -8.26 -2.94 -19.35
CA ALA A 11 -7.56 -1.85 -18.66
C ALA A 11 -8.41 -0.58 -18.42
N ALA A 12 -9.56 -0.44 -19.10
CA ALA A 12 -10.35 0.80 -19.11
C ALA A 12 -11.54 0.85 -18.12
N ALA A 13 -11.75 -0.20 -17.33
CA ALA A 13 -12.83 -0.24 -16.34
C ALA A 13 -12.49 0.62 -15.10
N GLY A 14 -12.80 1.92 -15.15
CA GLY A 14 -12.74 2.81 -14.00
C GLY A 14 -14.02 2.68 -13.15
N VAL A 15 -13.89 2.23 -11.90
CA VAL A 15 -14.99 2.23 -10.93
C VAL A 15 -15.05 3.61 -10.27
N VAL A 16 -16.19 4.28 -10.33
CA VAL A 16 -16.43 5.55 -9.63
C VAL A 16 -17.49 5.31 -8.57
N VAL A 17 -17.15 5.56 -7.31
CA VAL A 17 -18.10 5.46 -6.19
C VAL A 17 -18.51 6.86 -5.79
N GLU A 18 -19.76 7.21 -6.06
CA GLU A 18 -20.35 8.49 -5.68
C GLU A 18 -21.23 8.28 -4.44
N ASP A 19 -20.77 8.76 -3.27
CA ASP A 19 -21.54 8.70 -2.03
C ASP A 19 -22.44 9.93 -1.93
N ARG A 20 -23.72 9.79 -2.30
CA ARG A 20 -24.72 10.84 -2.08
C ARG A 20 -25.36 10.60 -0.72
N GLY A 21 -24.85 11.32 0.27
CA GLY A 21 -25.14 11.11 1.68
C GLY A 21 -26.62 11.04 2.08
N TYR A 22 -26.82 10.40 3.24
CA TYR A 22 -28.04 10.28 4.03
C TYR A 22 -29.17 9.43 3.42
N THR A 23 -28.94 8.12 3.32
CA THR A 23 -29.82 7.03 3.82
C THR A 23 -29.20 5.67 3.43
N SER A 24 -28.90 4.84 4.44
CA SER A 24 -28.30 3.48 4.51
C SER A 24 -28.08 2.52 3.29
N THR A 25 -27.91 2.99 2.08
CA THR A 25 -27.63 2.20 0.87
C THR A 25 -26.66 2.98 0.00
N SER A 26 -25.39 2.58 0.03
CA SER A 26 -24.40 3.11 -0.89
C SER A 26 -24.59 2.43 -2.25
N THR A 27 -24.48 3.14 -3.37
CA THR A 27 -24.61 2.58 -4.72
C THR A 27 -23.24 2.58 -5.38
N VAL A 28 -22.75 1.42 -5.84
CA VAL A 28 -21.55 1.33 -6.66
C VAL A 28 -21.93 1.55 -8.11
N TYR A 29 -21.18 2.39 -8.80
CA TYR A 29 -21.26 2.49 -10.26
C TYR A 29 -20.03 1.81 -10.85
N ALA A 30 -20.24 0.70 -11.56
CA ALA A 30 -19.23 0.07 -12.40
C ALA A 30 -19.37 0.65 -13.81
N ALA A 31 -18.38 1.38 -14.28
CA ALA A 31 -18.35 1.83 -15.66
C ALA A 31 -17.57 0.82 -16.51
N LEU A 32 -18.22 0.27 -17.52
CA LEU A 32 -17.59 -0.58 -18.52
C LEU A 32 -17.33 0.28 -19.75
N ASP A 33 -16.06 0.47 -20.09
CA ASP A 33 -15.63 1.26 -21.22
C ASP A 33 -15.30 0.32 -22.40
N LEU A 34 -16.17 0.31 -23.41
CA LEU A 34 -16.09 -0.60 -24.57
C LEU A 34 -15.79 0.18 -25.86
N GLY A 35 -14.93 1.21 -25.78
CA GLY A 35 -14.55 2.05 -26.93
C GLY A 35 -15.28 3.40 -26.93
N PRO A 36 -15.95 3.84 -28.00
CA PRO A 36 -16.59 5.16 -28.04
C PRO A 36 -17.86 5.27 -27.17
N GLN A 37 -18.31 4.17 -26.57
CA GLN A 37 -19.49 4.10 -25.71
C GLN A 37 -19.12 3.64 -24.31
N ARG A 38 -19.69 4.34 -23.31
CA ARG A 38 -19.48 4.08 -21.89
C ARG A 38 -20.76 3.57 -21.27
N PHE A 39 -20.74 2.36 -20.73
CA PHE A 39 -21.87 1.78 -20.01
C PHE A 39 -21.66 1.98 -18.52
N VAL A 40 -22.70 2.39 -17.79
CA VAL A 40 -22.64 2.57 -16.33
C VAL A 40 -23.66 1.62 -15.70
N VAL A 41 -23.15 0.64 -14.95
CA VAL A 41 -23.96 -0.29 -14.17
C VAL A 41 -24.02 0.21 -12.73
N ALA A 42 -25.22 0.48 -12.23
CA ALA A 42 -25.44 0.86 -10.83
C ALA A 42 -25.87 -0.35 -10.00
N VAL A 43 -25.16 -0.64 -8.91
CA VAL A 43 -25.43 -1.77 -8.01
C VAL A 43 -25.49 -1.29 -6.56
N ALA A 44 -26.55 -1.65 -5.84
CA ALA A 44 -26.70 -1.29 -4.43
C ALA A 44 -25.81 -2.16 -3.52
N LEU A 45 -25.08 -1.54 -2.58
CA LEU A 45 -24.08 -2.15 -1.68
C LEU A 45 -24.64 -3.07 -0.58
N LYS A 46 -25.90 -3.51 -0.69
CA LYS A 46 -26.51 -4.52 0.19
C LYS A 46 -26.88 -5.83 -0.53
N ALA A 47 -26.39 -6.03 -1.76
CA ALA A 47 -26.70 -7.21 -2.54
C ALA A 47 -25.95 -8.46 -2.01
N THR A 48 -26.68 -9.53 -1.76
CA THR A 48 -26.15 -10.88 -1.54
C THR A 48 -25.43 -11.40 -2.79
N PRO A 49 -24.54 -12.41 -2.68
CA PRO A 49 -23.91 -13.06 -3.85
C PRO A 49 -24.90 -13.48 -4.94
N ALA A 50 -26.08 -13.97 -4.55
CA ALA A 50 -27.13 -14.35 -5.48
C ALA A 50 -27.77 -13.14 -6.20
N GLU A 51 -27.90 -12.00 -5.53
CA GLU A 51 -28.41 -10.76 -6.15
C GLU A 51 -27.39 -10.15 -7.11
N ILE A 52 -26.09 -10.23 -6.80
CA ILE A 52 -25.00 -9.82 -7.69
C ILE A 52 -25.02 -10.64 -8.98
N GLU A 53 -25.11 -11.98 -8.85
CA GLU A 53 -25.17 -12.90 -9.98
C GLU A 53 -26.38 -12.58 -10.87
N LYS A 54 -27.54 -12.34 -10.25
CA LYS A 54 -28.76 -11.99 -10.95
C LYS A 54 -28.64 -10.65 -11.67
N THR A 55 -28.14 -9.61 -11.02
CA THR A 55 -27.96 -8.27 -11.63
C THR A 55 -26.98 -8.30 -12.80
N ALA A 56 -25.83 -8.97 -12.64
CA ALA A 56 -24.83 -9.09 -13.71
C ALA A 56 -25.40 -9.83 -14.93
N THR A 57 -26.11 -10.94 -14.68
CA THR A 57 -26.72 -11.75 -15.74
C THR A 57 -27.83 -10.99 -16.46
N THR A 58 -28.74 -10.34 -15.72
CA THR A 58 -29.83 -9.56 -16.30
C THR A 58 -29.31 -8.42 -17.16
N PHE A 59 -28.39 -7.59 -16.63
CA PHE A 59 -27.81 -6.46 -17.37
C PHE A 59 -27.15 -6.90 -18.68
N CYS A 60 -26.29 -7.91 -18.63
CA CYS A 60 -25.57 -8.38 -19.82
C CYS A 60 -26.48 -9.10 -20.83
N SER A 61 -27.59 -9.70 -20.39
CA SER A 61 -28.60 -10.26 -21.29
C SER A 61 -29.43 -9.18 -21.98
N GLU A 62 -29.78 -8.10 -21.27
CA GLU A 62 -30.58 -6.99 -21.78
C GLU A 62 -29.80 -6.11 -22.76
N HIS A 63 -28.46 -6.11 -22.68
CA HIS A 63 -27.59 -5.31 -23.55
C HIS A 63 -26.78 -6.17 -24.53
N ARG A 64 -27.20 -7.43 -24.76
CA ARG A 64 -26.50 -8.39 -25.62
C ARG A 64 -26.27 -7.86 -27.04
N ASP A 65 -27.28 -7.25 -27.63
CA ASP A 65 -27.21 -6.76 -29.01
C ASP A 65 -26.25 -5.57 -29.14
N ASP A 66 -26.23 -4.70 -28.14
CA ASP A 66 -25.28 -3.58 -28.06
C ASP A 66 -23.84 -4.08 -27.92
N ILE A 67 -23.61 -5.06 -27.04
CA ILE A 67 -22.29 -5.70 -26.84
C ILE A 67 -21.81 -6.38 -28.13
N THR A 68 -22.71 -7.09 -28.82
CA THR A 68 -22.40 -7.79 -30.08
C THR A 68 -22.09 -6.81 -31.21
N THR A 69 -22.72 -5.64 -31.21
CA THR A 69 -22.45 -4.55 -32.17
C THR A 69 -21.08 -3.92 -31.97
N LEU A 70 -20.61 -3.83 -30.71
CA LEU A 70 -19.30 -3.30 -30.36
C LEU A 70 -18.15 -4.28 -30.66
N ALA A 71 -18.44 -5.58 -30.74
CA ALA A 71 -17.47 -6.62 -31.07
C ALA A 71 -18.00 -7.56 -32.18
N PRO A 72 -18.13 -7.06 -33.43
CA PRO A 72 -18.74 -7.82 -34.51
C PRO A 72 -17.92 -9.08 -34.84
N GLY A 73 -18.62 -10.22 -34.93
CA GLY A 73 -18.03 -11.54 -35.18
C GLY A 73 -17.84 -12.41 -33.93
N ILE A 74 -18.19 -11.90 -32.75
CA ILE A 74 -18.26 -12.67 -31.51
C ILE A 74 -19.69 -13.23 -31.34
N ASP A 75 -19.80 -14.48 -30.89
CA ASP A 75 -21.09 -15.08 -30.52
C ASP A 75 -21.73 -14.27 -29.38
N GLY A 76 -22.95 -13.77 -29.60
CA GLY A 76 -23.65 -12.94 -28.62
C GLY A 76 -23.91 -13.64 -27.28
N ALA A 77 -23.97 -14.98 -27.25
CA ALA A 77 -24.05 -15.74 -26.01
C ALA A 77 -22.73 -15.73 -25.25
N TRP A 78 -21.62 -15.94 -25.95
CA TRP A 78 -20.30 -15.85 -25.35
C TRP A 78 -20.01 -14.43 -24.86
N ALA A 79 -20.41 -13.41 -25.62
CA ALA A 79 -20.21 -12.01 -25.26
C ALA A 79 -21.01 -11.61 -24.00
N ALA A 80 -22.24 -12.12 -23.86
CA ALA A 80 -23.05 -11.91 -22.66
C ALA A 80 -22.44 -12.60 -21.42
N ASP A 81 -21.93 -13.83 -21.57
CA ASP A 81 -21.26 -14.56 -20.48
C ASP A 81 -19.95 -13.88 -20.05
N ALA A 82 -19.17 -13.38 -21.01
CA ALA A 82 -17.95 -12.62 -20.75
C ALA A 82 -18.25 -11.30 -20.03
N CYS A 83 -19.30 -10.58 -20.46
CA CYS A 83 -19.82 -9.40 -19.77
C CYS A 83 -20.23 -9.73 -18.33
N ALA A 84 -20.99 -10.81 -18.12
CA ALA A 84 -21.41 -11.22 -16.79
C ALA A 84 -20.21 -11.57 -15.91
N GLY A 85 -19.16 -12.20 -16.47
CA GLY A 85 -17.88 -12.45 -15.77
C GLY A 85 -17.16 -11.17 -15.35
N LEU A 86 -17.09 -10.17 -16.23
CA LEU A 86 -16.47 -8.87 -15.95
C LEU A 86 -17.25 -8.07 -14.91
N VAL A 87 -18.57 -8.01 -15.03
CA VAL A 87 -19.45 -7.33 -14.07
C VAL A 87 -19.36 -8.02 -12.70
N ARG A 88 -19.33 -9.36 -12.65
CA ARG A 88 -19.07 -10.11 -11.41
C ARG A 88 -17.73 -9.77 -10.80
N GLY A 89 -16.66 -9.73 -11.60
CA GLY A 89 -15.32 -9.32 -11.14
C GLY A 89 -15.32 -7.91 -10.55
N ALA A 90 -15.89 -6.93 -11.27
CA ALA A 90 -15.96 -5.54 -10.82
C ALA A 90 -16.80 -5.36 -9.55
N ILE A 91 -17.94 -6.06 -9.45
CA ILE A 91 -18.78 -6.03 -8.25
C ILE A 91 -18.10 -6.75 -7.09
N HIS A 92 -17.47 -7.90 -7.34
CA HIS A 92 -16.68 -8.61 -6.34
C HIS A 92 -15.51 -7.75 -5.85
N ASP A 93 -14.82 -7.00 -6.71
CA ASP A 93 -13.74 -6.11 -6.30
C ASP A 93 -14.25 -4.87 -5.55
N ALA A 94 -15.46 -4.40 -5.86
CA ALA A 94 -16.11 -3.31 -5.14
C ALA A 94 -16.71 -3.73 -3.79
N LEU A 95 -17.09 -5.00 -3.65
CA LEU A 95 -17.69 -5.61 -2.45
C LEU A 95 -16.72 -6.44 -1.61
N ALA A 96 -15.58 -6.82 -2.18
CA ALA A 96 -14.45 -7.31 -1.42
C ALA A 96 -14.21 -6.27 -0.33
N PRO A 97 -13.95 -6.68 0.91
CA PRO A 97 -13.48 -5.74 1.92
C PRO A 97 -12.33 -4.97 1.24
N ARG A 98 -12.42 -3.63 1.16
CA ARG A 98 -11.48 -2.71 0.45
C ARG A 98 -10.05 -2.73 1.03
N PHE A 99 -9.62 -3.89 1.49
CA PHE A 99 -8.66 -4.16 2.55
C PHE A 99 -7.75 -5.34 2.18
N GLU A 100 -8.08 -6.20 1.21
CA GLU A 100 -7.18 -7.28 0.79
C GLU A 100 -6.55 -7.01 -0.58
N LEU A 101 -5.22 -7.15 -0.66
CA LEU A 101 -4.46 -6.95 -1.89
C LEU A 101 -4.61 -8.16 -2.82
N SER A 102 -5.11 -7.91 -4.03
CA SER A 102 -5.02 -8.88 -5.12
C SER A 102 -3.62 -8.86 -5.76
N ASN A 103 -3.21 -9.97 -6.38
CA ASN A 103 -1.94 -10.02 -7.13
C ASN A 103 -1.86 -8.98 -8.25
N ARG A 104 -3.01 -8.50 -8.75
CA ARG A 104 -3.09 -7.48 -9.81
C ARG A 104 -2.79 -6.06 -9.31
N SER A 105 -2.90 -5.84 -8.00
CA SER A 105 -2.65 -4.54 -7.36
C SER A 105 -1.27 -4.47 -6.71
N MET A 106 -0.38 -5.39 -7.08
CA MET A 106 0.98 -5.50 -6.55
C MET A 106 1.98 -5.56 -7.69
N ALA A 107 3.08 -4.83 -7.57
CA ALA A 107 4.24 -4.97 -8.45
C ALA A 107 5.48 -5.36 -7.63
N ILE A 108 6.40 -6.08 -8.26
CA ILE A 108 7.63 -6.55 -7.65
C ILE A 108 8.80 -6.08 -8.51
N VAL A 109 9.82 -5.52 -7.86
CA VAL A 109 11.12 -5.23 -8.47
C VAL A 109 12.18 -5.92 -7.64
N ASP A 110 12.82 -6.94 -8.21
CA ASP A 110 13.93 -7.64 -7.57
C ASP A 110 15.26 -7.02 -8.05
N PHE A 111 16.05 -6.51 -7.12
CA PHE A 111 17.33 -5.84 -7.42
C PHE A 111 18.53 -6.79 -7.30
N ALA A 112 18.34 -7.97 -6.71
CA ALA A 112 19.40 -8.96 -6.48
C ALA A 112 19.39 -10.10 -7.50
N GLY A 113 18.28 -10.27 -8.24
CA GLY A 113 18.10 -11.40 -9.15
C GLY A 113 17.87 -12.72 -8.42
N ASP A 114 17.93 -13.83 -9.16
CA ASP A 114 17.69 -15.16 -8.57
C ASP A 114 18.89 -15.59 -7.70
N ASP A 115 18.59 -15.76 -6.41
CA ASP A 115 19.40 -16.36 -5.33
C ASP A 115 20.93 -16.19 -5.38
N ASP A 116 21.41 -14.99 -5.07
CA ASP A 116 22.84 -14.68 -4.91
C ASP A 116 23.45 -15.07 -3.54
N GLY A 117 22.68 -15.78 -2.70
CA GLY A 117 23.09 -16.21 -1.36
C GLY A 117 23.08 -15.13 -0.28
N ARG A 118 22.80 -13.85 -0.61
CA ARG A 118 22.66 -12.78 0.39
C ARG A 118 21.33 -12.94 1.13
N ARG A 119 21.31 -12.48 2.39
CA ARG A 119 20.04 -12.38 3.14
C ARG A 119 19.13 -11.37 2.42
N ARG A 120 17.91 -11.80 2.11
CA ARG A 120 16.89 -10.93 1.51
C ARG A 120 16.26 -9.98 2.53
N VAL A 121 15.95 -8.78 2.06
CA VAL A 121 15.07 -7.82 2.74
C VAL A 121 13.91 -7.51 1.80
N GLU A 122 12.70 -7.80 2.26
CA GLU A 122 11.47 -7.55 1.52
C GLU A 122 11.06 -6.10 1.84
N VAL A 123 11.28 -5.19 0.89
CA VAL A 123 10.95 -3.77 1.01
C VAL A 123 9.50 -3.59 0.57
N ALA A 124 8.62 -3.15 1.45
CA ALA A 124 7.24 -2.81 1.11
C ALA A 124 7.06 -1.30 1.00
N THR A 125 6.32 -0.88 0.00
CA THR A 125 5.83 0.49 -0.14
C THR A 125 4.41 0.51 -0.66
N VAL A 126 3.71 1.61 -0.44
CA VAL A 126 2.31 1.77 -0.85
C VAL A 126 2.21 2.91 -1.85
N ALA A 127 1.77 2.59 -3.06
CA ALA A 127 1.52 3.56 -4.12
C ALA A 127 0.31 3.13 -4.93
N THR A 128 -0.59 4.08 -5.16
CA THR A 128 -1.79 3.90 -5.97
C THR A 128 -1.57 4.20 -7.45
N ALA A 129 -0.49 4.91 -7.77
CA ALA A 129 -0.13 5.32 -9.11
C ALA A 129 1.40 5.22 -9.31
N PRO A 130 1.87 4.99 -10.54
CA PRO A 130 3.30 4.85 -10.82
C PRO A 130 4.07 6.19 -10.75
N GLU A 131 3.38 7.32 -10.88
CA GLU A 131 3.99 8.64 -10.85
C GLU A 131 4.66 8.91 -9.49
N GLY A 132 5.95 9.20 -9.50
CA GLY A 132 6.73 9.46 -8.28
C GLY A 132 7.52 8.26 -7.74
N LEU A 133 7.17 7.02 -8.11
CA LEU A 133 7.92 5.82 -7.69
C LEU A 133 9.34 5.75 -8.23
N GLY A 134 9.59 6.38 -9.38
CA GLY A 134 10.89 6.32 -10.05
C GLY A 134 12.06 6.75 -9.17
N ARG A 135 11.85 7.70 -8.24
CA ARG A 135 12.90 8.16 -7.32
C ARG A 135 13.27 7.10 -6.29
N LEU A 136 12.28 6.46 -5.67
CA LEU A 136 12.50 5.38 -4.73
C LEU A 136 13.22 4.21 -5.41
N VAL A 137 12.70 3.74 -6.55
CA VAL A 137 13.28 2.64 -7.33
C VAL A 137 14.71 2.95 -7.74
N ALA A 138 14.97 4.12 -8.31
CA ALA A 138 16.31 4.53 -8.73
C ALA A 138 17.27 4.63 -7.54
N SER A 139 16.81 5.14 -6.39
CA SER A 139 17.65 5.26 -5.20
C SER A 139 18.05 3.91 -4.61
N ILE A 140 17.18 2.90 -4.67
CA ILE A 140 17.52 1.52 -4.27
C ILE A 140 18.53 0.93 -5.27
N ALA A 141 18.27 1.07 -6.57
CA ALA A 141 19.16 0.55 -7.62
C ALA A 141 20.56 1.19 -7.61
N ALA A 142 20.71 2.38 -7.05
CA ALA A 142 21.97 3.13 -7.03
C ALA A 142 23.02 2.56 -6.07
N HIS A 143 22.66 1.63 -5.18
CA HIS A 143 23.57 1.10 -4.16
C HIS A 143 23.80 -0.41 -4.30
N ASP A 144 25.00 -0.86 -3.94
CA ASP A 144 25.29 -2.29 -3.79
C ASP A 144 24.94 -2.74 -2.37
N HIS A 145 23.72 -3.25 -2.21
CA HIS A 145 23.17 -3.64 -0.91
C HIS A 145 23.72 -4.99 -0.44
N ALA A 146 24.23 -5.08 0.78
CA ALA A 146 24.60 -6.38 1.35
C ALA A 146 23.36 -7.23 1.74
N LEU A 147 22.23 -6.58 2.00
CA LEU A 147 20.92 -7.22 2.16
C LEU A 147 20.17 -7.12 0.83
N ALA A 148 20.09 -8.21 0.06
CA ALA A 148 19.45 -8.28 -1.26
C ALA A 148 18.01 -7.74 -1.21
N PRO A 149 17.75 -6.51 -1.69
CA PRO A 149 16.44 -5.89 -1.52
C PRO A 149 15.51 -6.33 -2.64
N ARG A 150 14.27 -6.64 -2.26
CA ARG A 150 13.16 -6.87 -3.19
C ARG A 150 12.03 -5.92 -2.86
N LEU A 151 11.71 -5.01 -3.78
CA LEU A 151 10.66 -4.02 -3.59
C LEU A 151 9.31 -4.57 -4.01
N TRP A 152 8.34 -4.40 -3.13
CA TRP A 152 6.92 -4.69 -3.32
C TRP A 152 6.16 -3.38 -3.29
N VAL A 153 5.56 -3.02 -4.42
CA VAL A 153 4.67 -1.86 -4.53
C VAL A 153 3.24 -2.35 -4.35
N LEU A 154 2.60 -1.90 -3.27
CA LEU A 154 1.27 -2.33 -2.85
C LEU A 154 0.23 -1.28 -3.23
N GLY A 155 -0.88 -1.71 -3.82
CA GLY A 155 -2.06 -0.88 -4.07
C GLY A 155 -2.13 -0.18 -5.43
N LEU A 156 -1.28 -0.56 -6.39
CA LEU A 156 -1.27 0.04 -7.73
C LEU A 156 -2.63 -0.10 -8.43
N GLY A 157 -3.12 1.00 -8.99
CA GLY A 157 -4.42 1.04 -9.68
C GLY A 157 -5.63 1.08 -8.74
N LEU A 158 -5.43 1.02 -7.42
CA LEU A 158 -6.50 1.17 -6.44
C LEU A 158 -6.67 2.64 -6.04
N GLY A 159 -7.90 3.03 -5.68
CA GLY A 159 -8.15 4.35 -5.09
C GLY A 159 -7.55 4.48 -3.69
N PHE A 160 -6.90 5.62 -3.41
CA PHE A 160 -6.40 5.92 -2.07
C PHE A 160 -7.54 6.47 -1.19
N VAL A 161 -7.91 5.74 -0.15
CA VAL A 161 -9.00 6.13 0.75
C VAL A 161 -8.53 6.62 2.13
N GLY A 162 -7.22 6.77 2.32
CA GLY A 162 -6.61 7.25 3.56
C GLY A 162 -5.37 6.45 3.96
N THR A 163 -4.55 7.00 4.85
CA THR A 163 -3.23 6.42 5.13
C THR A 163 -3.28 5.11 5.90
N VAL A 164 -4.35 4.81 6.65
CA VAL A 164 -4.53 3.48 7.28
C VAL A 164 -4.58 2.34 6.26
N GLN A 165 -4.92 2.63 5.01
CA GLN A 165 -4.86 1.64 3.94
C GLN A 165 -3.44 1.07 3.76
N LYS A 166 -2.39 1.83 4.11
CA LYS A 166 -1.01 1.34 4.17
C LYS A 166 -0.85 0.18 5.15
N ILE A 167 -1.44 0.29 6.35
CA ILE A 167 -1.39 -0.74 7.39
C ILE A 167 -2.09 -2.00 6.89
N VAL A 168 -3.29 -1.82 6.33
CA VAL A 168 -4.14 -2.92 5.89
C VAL A 168 -3.51 -3.69 4.72
N TRP A 169 -3.01 -2.99 3.71
CA TRP A 169 -2.33 -3.61 2.58
C TRP A 169 -1.03 -4.28 2.98
N THR A 170 -0.23 -3.64 3.84
CA THR A 170 0.98 -4.27 4.36
C THR A 170 0.66 -5.56 5.12
N ARG A 171 -0.35 -5.55 5.99
CA ARG A 171 -0.83 -6.75 6.70
C ARG A 171 -1.24 -7.87 5.73
N SER A 172 -2.03 -7.55 4.72
CA SER A 172 -2.45 -8.52 3.70
C SER A 172 -1.23 -9.12 2.97
N TRP A 173 -0.25 -8.30 2.63
CA TRP A 173 0.99 -8.73 1.99
C TRP A 173 1.84 -9.65 2.89
N LEU A 174 1.95 -9.35 4.19
CA LEU A 174 2.75 -10.14 5.13
C LEU A 174 2.32 -11.61 5.21
N THR A 175 1.05 -11.93 4.94
CA THR A 175 0.54 -13.32 4.91
C THR A 175 1.21 -14.21 3.86
N ARG A 176 1.91 -13.61 2.90
CA ARG A 176 2.59 -14.30 1.78
C ARG A 176 4.05 -14.60 2.08
N LEU A 177 4.57 -14.12 3.21
CA LEU A 177 5.98 -14.19 3.55
C LEU A 177 6.22 -15.20 4.67
N PRO A 178 7.37 -15.89 4.67
CA PRO A 178 7.85 -16.58 5.85
C PRO A 178 7.87 -15.66 7.07
N SER A 179 7.48 -16.19 8.23
CA SER A 179 7.44 -15.45 9.50
C SER A 179 8.77 -14.78 9.88
N SER A 180 9.89 -15.36 9.45
CA SER A 180 11.26 -14.88 9.69
C SER A 180 11.80 -13.90 8.62
N SER A 181 11.02 -13.59 7.58
CA SER A 181 11.44 -12.63 6.55
C SER A 181 11.72 -11.27 7.17
N LEU A 182 12.83 -10.65 6.78
CA LEU A 182 13.15 -9.29 7.17
C LEU A 182 12.39 -8.30 6.28
N ILE A 183 11.62 -7.41 6.89
CA ILE A 183 10.74 -6.49 6.22
C ILE A 183 11.18 -5.06 6.48
N LEU A 184 11.29 -4.26 5.42
CA LEU A 184 11.44 -2.82 5.50
C LEU A 184 10.21 -2.16 4.87
N PHE A 185 9.36 -1.52 5.66
CA PHE A 185 8.33 -0.65 5.12
C PHE A 185 8.88 0.76 4.95
N VAL A 186 8.60 1.38 3.80
CA VAL A 186 8.87 2.80 3.53
C VAL A 186 7.74 3.43 2.73
N ASP A 187 7.48 4.72 2.93
CA ASP A 187 6.61 5.49 2.06
C ASP A 187 7.18 5.57 0.63
N ALA A 188 6.28 5.76 -0.34
CA ALA A 188 6.62 5.63 -1.74
C ALA A 188 7.22 6.92 -2.33
N TYR A 189 6.47 8.01 -2.23
CA TYR A 189 6.67 9.18 -3.09
C TYR A 189 7.69 10.19 -2.55
N ASP A 190 8.01 10.12 -1.26
CA ASP A 190 8.86 11.06 -0.53
C ASP A 190 10.04 10.37 0.18
N THR A 191 10.31 9.12 -0.14
CA THR A 191 11.45 8.37 0.41
C THR A 191 12.51 8.06 -0.65
N VAL A 192 13.79 8.17 -0.26
CA VAL A 192 14.94 7.75 -1.05
C VAL A 192 15.97 7.04 -0.18
N PHE A 193 16.70 6.10 -0.77
CA PHE A 193 17.83 5.42 -0.14
C PHE A 193 19.10 6.24 -0.33
N GLN A 194 19.70 6.65 0.79
CA GLN A 194 20.94 7.42 0.77
C GLN A 194 22.20 6.54 0.83
N ARG A 195 22.08 5.31 1.36
CA ARG A 195 23.18 4.35 1.52
C ARG A 195 22.71 2.91 1.30
N PRO A 196 23.62 1.96 1.03
CA PRO A 196 23.29 0.54 1.02
C PRO A 196 22.77 0.04 2.37
N LEU A 197 21.92 -0.98 2.30
CA LEU A 197 21.46 -1.76 3.45
C LEU A 197 22.52 -2.81 3.81
N GLY A 198 22.87 -2.88 5.08
CA GLY A 198 23.91 -3.74 5.61
C GLY A 198 23.42 -4.68 6.73
N PRO A 199 24.21 -5.71 7.08
CA PRO A 199 23.88 -6.63 8.17
C PRO A 199 23.72 -5.94 9.53
N ASN A 200 24.37 -4.78 9.73
CA ASN A 200 24.25 -3.97 10.94
C ASN A 200 22.90 -3.23 11.05
N ASP A 201 22.12 -3.18 9.98
CA ASP A 201 20.79 -2.58 9.98
C ASP A 201 19.73 -3.55 10.51
N VAL A 202 20.05 -4.84 10.58
CA VAL A 202 19.10 -5.89 10.97
C VAL A 202 18.79 -5.80 12.47
N PRO A 203 17.54 -5.57 12.87
CA PRO A 203 17.17 -5.58 14.28
C PRO A 203 17.23 -7.01 14.86
N PRO A 204 17.47 -7.16 16.18
CA PRO A 204 17.30 -8.44 16.86
C PRO A 204 15.89 -9.04 16.62
N PRO A 205 15.74 -10.38 16.61
CA PRO A 205 14.45 -11.03 16.44
C PRO A 205 13.37 -10.51 17.41
N GLY A 206 12.13 -10.38 16.92
CA GLY A 206 11.00 -9.85 17.70
C GLY A 206 11.04 -8.34 18.00
N LYS A 207 12.04 -7.61 17.49
CA LYS A 207 12.16 -6.16 17.62
C LYS A 207 11.78 -5.46 16.32
N ILE A 208 11.07 -4.34 16.43
CA ILE A 208 10.77 -3.44 15.31
C ILE A 208 11.39 -2.08 15.59
N VAL A 209 12.09 -1.53 14.61
CA VAL A 209 12.65 -0.18 14.66
C VAL A 209 11.81 0.72 13.76
N PHE A 210 11.21 1.76 14.32
CA PHE A 210 10.51 2.80 13.57
C PHE A 210 11.41 4.02 13.37
N GLY A 211 11.14 4.77 12.30
CA GLY A 211 11.63 6.14 12.17
C GLY A 211 11.20 7.00 13.36
N ALA A 212 11.98 8.03 13.67
CA ALA A 212 11.71 8.94 14.77
C ALA A 212 11.55 10.37 14.25
N ASP A 213 10.48 11.05 14.64
CA ASP A 213 10.19 12.44 14.29
C ASP A 213 10.44 13.40 15.46
N ARG A 214 10.64 14.67 15.09
CA ARG A 214 10.71 15.83 15.99
C ARG A 214 9.34 16.37 16.35
N VAL A 215 8.41 16.25 15.42
CA VAL A 215 7.07 16.80 15.52
C VAL A 215 6.13 15.66 15.87
N CYS A 216 5.24 15.94 16.83
CA CYS A 216 4.13 15.05 17.11
C CYS A 216 3.06 15.28 16.05
N SER A 217 2.95 14.37 15.08
CA SER A 217 1.96 14.45 14.02
C SER A 217 1.17 13.14 13.92
N PRO A 218 -0.14 13.17 13.60
CA PRO A 218 -1.02 14.35 13.78
C PRO A 218 -1.06 14.76 15.27
N ASP A 219 -1.72 15.88 15.63
CA ASP A 219 -1.78 16.50 17.00
C ASP A 219 -2.13 15.55 18.18
N VAL A 220 -2.41 14.28 17.88
CA VAL A 220 -2.77 13.20 18.79
C VAL A 220 -1.77 12.03 18.75
N CYS A 221 -0.50 12.27 18.37
CA CYS A 221 0.54 11.28 18.65
C CYS A 221 0.57 11.03 20.18
N ALA A 222 0.82 9.80 20.60
CA ALA A 222 0.59 9.40 22.00
C ALA A 222 1.70 9.84 22.97
N GLY A 223 2.24 11.04 22.75
CA GLY A 223 3.35 11.64 23.47
C GLY A 223 4.72 11.12 22.99
N PRO A 224 5.80 11.64 23.58
CA PRO A 224 7.14 11.16 23.28
C PRO A 224 7.29 9.70 23.75
N LEU A 225 7.58 8.80 22.82
CA LEU A 225 7.83 7.38 23.12
C LEU A 225 9.25 7.16 23.65
N ALA A 226 10.14 8.12 23.42
CA ALA A 226 11.51 8.11 23.92
C ALA A 226 11.83 9.40 24.68
N ARG A 227 12.60 9.27 25.76
CA ARG A 227 13.22 10.42 26.44
C ARG A 227 14.62 10.59 25.87
N THR A 228 14.76 11.46 24.87
CA THR A 228 16.06 11.80 24.27
C THR A 228 16.33 13.30 24.32
N PRO A 229 17.58 13.73 24.55
CA PRO A 229 17.99 15.12 24.43
C PRO A 229 17.90 15.66 22.99
N LYS A 230 18.01 14.79 21.98
CA LYS A 230 18.18 15.15 20.56
C LYS A 230 16.89 15.55 19.81
N GLY A 231 15.77 15.67 20.52
CA GLY A 231 14.49 16.09 19.94
C GLY A 231 13.71 15.04 19.13
N LEU A 232 14.35 13.99 18.60
CA LEU A 232 13.69 12.88 17.87
C LEU A 232 13.03 11.89 18.84
N ARG A 233 11.73 12.04 19.08
CA ARG A 233 11.06 11.32 20.19
C ARG A 233 9.68 10.81 19.87
N TYR A 234 9.15 11.14 18.70
CA TYR A 234 7.85 10.69 18.22
C TYR A 234 8.05 9.60 17.18
N LEU A 235 7.10 8.67 17.07
CA LEU A 235 7.13 7.65 16.02
C LEU A 235 6.93 8.32 14.66
N ASN A 236 7.56 7.81 13.60
CA ASN A 236 7.22 8.11 12.21
C ASN A 236 6.74 6.80 11.53
N SER A 237 5.50 6.74 11.05
CA SER A 237 4.91 5.54 10.44
C SER A 237 5.32 5.34 8.97
N GLY A 238 5.93 6.34 8.36
CA GLY A 238 6.45 6.28 6.99
C GLY A 238 7.66 5.35 6.86
N SER A 239 8.24 4.86 7.97
CA SER A 239 9.31 3.86 7.90
C SER A 239 9.41 2.96 9.12
N TYR A 240 9.60 1.66 8.90
CA TYR A 240 9.95 0.70 9.94
C TYR A 240 10.60 -0.59 9.41
N LEU A 241 11.42 -1.22 10.26
CA LEU A 241 12.16 -2.43 9.95
C LEU A 241 11.98 -3.49 11.05
N GLY A 242 11.68 -4.73 10.65
CA GLY A 242 11.49 -5.85 11.58
C GLY A 242 11.20 -7.17 10.87
N GLU A 243 11.07 -8.25 11.63
CA GLU A 243 10.66 -9.55 11.07
C GLU A 243 9.15 -9.59 10.78
N ALA A 244 8.75 -10.29 9.72
CA ALA A 244 7.37 -10.36 9.25
C ALA A 244 6.37 -10.74 10.36
N ALA A 245 6.72 -11.72 11.20
CA ALA A 245 5.87 -12.11 12.33
C ALA A 245 5.68 -10.98 13.35
N ALA A 246 6.75 -10.26 13.69
CA ALA A 246 6.66 -9.16 14.64
C ALA A 246 5.83 -8.01 14.07
N VAL A 247 6.06 -7.66 12.80
CA VAL A 247 5.29 -6.61 12.11
C VAL A 247 3.82 -7.01 12.02
N SER A 248 3.51 -8.25 11.63
CA SER A 248 2.11 -8.73 11.56
C SER A 248 1.39 -8.56 12.90
N LEU A 249 2.01 -9.02 14.00
CA LEU A 249 1.44 -8.89 15.34
C LEU A 249 1.20 -7.42 15.74
N LEU A 250 2.10 -6.51 15.37
CA LEU A 250 1.93 -5.08 15.60
C LEU A 250 0.71 -4.53 14.83
N LEU A 251 0.63 -4.82 13.53
CA LEU A 251 -0.43 -4.28 12.67
C LEU A 251 -1.81 -4.87 13.05
N ASP A 252 -1.86 -6.16 13.39
CA ASP A 252 -3.06 -6.83 13.93
C ASP A 252 -3.57 -6.12 15.19
N GLY A 253 -2.67 -5.89 16.17
CA GLY A 253 -3.02 -5.22 17.41
C GLY A 253 -3.46 -3.77 17.19
N ALA A 254 -2.86 -3.06 16.24
CA ALA A 254 -3.20 -1.67 15.94
C ALA A 254 -4.62 -1.56 15.35
N LEU A 255 -4.93 -2.39 14.35
CA LEU A 255 -6.24 -2.43 13.68
C LEU A 255 -7.38 -2.93 14.59
N ALA A 256 -7.07 -3.77 15.59
CA ALA A 256 -8.07 -4.23 16.55
C ALA A 256 -8.62 -3.09 17.44
N THR A 257 -7.88 -1.99 17.56
CA THR A 257 -8.20 -0.91 18.52
C THR A 257 -8.74 0.37 17.89
N GLU A 258 -8.53 0.59 16.59
CA GLU A 258 -8.92 1.82 15.91
C GLU A 258 -9.54 1.47 14.54
N PRO A 259 -10.77 1.92 14.24
CA PRO A 259 -11.45 1.56 13.01
C PRO A 259 -10.73 2.12 11.76
N PRO A 260 -10.59 1.35 10.67
CA PRO A 260 -9.66 1.68 9.59
C PRO A 260 -10.00 2.87 8.69
N THR A 261 -11.20 3.45 8.83
CA THR A 261 -11.82 4.22 7.74
C THR A 261 -11.64 5.72 7.80
N THR A 262 -11.10 6.29 8.89
CA THR A 262 -10.92 7.75 9.04
C THR A 262 -9.65 8.18 9.78
N ALA A 263 -8.91 7.24 10.36
CA ALA A 263 -7.72 7.55 11.13
C ALA A 263 -6.48 7.66 10.21
N SER A 264 -5.47 8.41 10.68
CA SER A 264 -4.12 8.38 10.10
C SER A 264 -3.37 7.13 10.59
N ASP A 265 -2.64 6.45 9.70
CA ASP A 265 -1.71 5.37 10.04
C ASP A 265 -0.75 5.73 11.18
N GLN A 266 -0.20 6.95 11.11
CA GLN A 266 0.67 7.54 12.12
C GLN A 266 -0.01 7.56 13.49
N TYR A 267 -1.27 8.00 13.54
CA TYR A 267 -2.07 8.02 14.76
C TYR A 267 -2.32 6.61 15.30
N VAL A 268 -2.79 5.70 14.43
CA VAL A 268 -3.11 4.31 14.80
C VAL A 268 -1.90 3.60 15.40
N LEU A 269 -0.75 3.67 14.72
CA LEU A 269 0.48 3.02 15.17
C LEU A 269 1.06 3.69 16.42
N SER A 270 1.13 5.02 16.47
CA SER A 270 1.64 5.74 17.65
C SER A 270 0.85 5.40 18.91
N ARG A 271 -0.49 5.38 18.79
CA ARG A 271 -1.38 5.11 19.92
C ARG A 271 -1.31 3.65 20.37
N HIS A 272 -1.26 2.71 19.44
CA HIS A 272 -1.11 1.30 19.77
C HIS A 272 0.22 1.05 20.51
N VAL A 273 1.33 1.62 20.01
CA VAL A 273 2.65 1.49 20.62
C VAL A 273 2.71 2.15 22.01
N ALA A 274 2.20 3.37 22.16
CA ALA A 274 2.27 4.11 23.43
C ALA A 274 1.48 3.46 24.56
N ARG A 275 0.35 2.81 24.24
CA ARG A 275 -0.43 2.05 25.22
C ARG A 275 0.31 0.84 25.78
N ARG A 276 1.48 0.50 25.22
CA ARG A 276 2.24 -0.73 25.52
C ARG A 276 1.36 -1.98 25.38
N ALA A 277 0.35 -1.89 24.52
CA ALA A 277 -0.56 -2.99 24.22
C ALA A 277 0.04 -3.98 23.21
N SER A 278 1.22 -3.67 22.67
CA SER A 278 1.90 -4.49 21.70
C SER A 278 2.68 -5.62 22.37
N ALA A 279 2.48 -6.85 21.89
CA ALA A 279 3.26 -8.02 22.28
C ALA A 279 4.70 -7.99 21.73
N VAL A 280 5.03 -7.01 20.87
CA VAL A 280 6.34 -6.88 20.23
C VAL A 280 7.12 -5.69 20.79
N ARG A 281 8.45 -5.80 20.74
CA ARG A 281 9.33 -4.74 21.22
C ARG A 281 9.53 -3.69 20.14
N VAL A 282 8.87 -2.55 20.28
CA VAL A 282 9.07 -1.38 19.41
C VAL A 282 10.14 -0.46 19.98
N VAL A 283 11.04 0.02 19.12
CA VAL A 283 11.96 1.12 19.43
C VAL A 283 11.92 2.19 18.35
N LEU A 284 12.34 3.39 18.70
CA LEU A 284 12.52 4.49 17.76
C LEU A 284 14.01 4.64 17.39
N ASP A 285 14.29 4.94 16.13
CA ASP A 285 15.61 5.33 15.65
C ASP A 285 15.94 6.79 16.02
N VAL A 286 16.03 7.06 17.33
CA VAL A 286 16.23 8.41 17.89
C VAL A 286 17.58 9.04 17.56
N ASP A 287 18.51 8.24 17.03
CA ASP A 287 19.83 8.68 16.59
C ASP A 287 19.91 8.85 15.06
N ASN A 288 18.81 8.64 14.34
CA ASN A 288 18.75 8.78 12.88
C ASN A 288 19.86 7.98 12.17
N ARG A 289 20.01 6.69 12.53
CA ARG A 289 21.02 5.80 11.94
C ARG A 289 20.50 5.01 10.74
N LEU A 290 19.20 4.72 10.75
CA LEU A 290 18.47 3.97 9.73
C LEU A 290 17.53 4.89 8.94
N PHE A 291 16.83 5.78 9.64
CA PHE A 291 15.74 6.58 9.09
C PHE A 291 15.94 8.06 9.39
N SER A 292 15.94 8.87 8.32
CA SER A 292 16.08 10.33 8.38
C SER A 292 14.80 11.06 7.97
N PRO A 293 13.71 11.02 8.79
CA PRO A 293 12.58 11.91 8.58
C PRO A 293 13.02 13.37 8.55
N LEU A 294 12.44 14.14 7.64
CA LEU A 294 12.77 15.54 7.43
C LEU A 294 11.75 16.51 8.04
N ASP A 295 10.67 15.99 8.63
CA ASP A 295 9.64 16.84 9.22
C ASP A 295 10.20 17.60 10.44
N GLY A 296 9.92 18.90 10.48
CA GLY A 296 10.49 19.81 11.47
C GLY A 296 12.00 20.04 11.37
N VAL A 297 12.68 19.62 10.30
CA VAL A 297 14.07 20.00 10.02
C VAL A 297 14.10 21.32 9.25
N PRO A 298 14.76 22.39 9.76
CA PRO A 298 14.93 23.63 9.00
C PRO A 298 15.66 23.37 7.68
N ARG A 299 15.22 24.00 6.58
CA ARG A 299 15.81 23.76 5.25
C ARG A 299 17.31 24.06 5.19
N ASP A 300 17.77 25.04 5.96
CA ASP A 300 19.16 25.45 6.08
C ASP A 300 19.99 24.58 7.04
N ALA A 301 19.34 23.74 7.85
CA ALA A 301 19.98 22.75 8.70
C ALA A 301 20.34 21.46 7.95
N PHE A 302 19.88 21.31 6.70
CA PHE A 302 20.18 20.15 5.88
C PHE A 302 21.56 20.28 5.23
N THR A 303 22.45 19.33 5.51
CA THR A 303 23.83 19.36 5.02
C THR A 303 24.26 17.99 4.50
N VAL A 304 25.30 17.98 3.67
CA VAL A 304 25.88 16.76 3.13
C VAL A 304 27.15 16.46 3.91
N ASP A 305 27.24 15.25 4.44
CA ASP A 305 28.47 14.77 5.05
C ASP A 305 29.53 14.62 3.96
N ALA A 306 30.58 15.43 4.03
CA ALA A 306 31.59 15.50 2.98
C ALA A 306 32.35 14.17 2.76
N THR A 307 32.31 13.26 3.74
CA THR A 307 33.00 11.96 3.66
C THR A 307 32.11 10.89 3.05
N SER A 308 30.86 10.82 3.49
CA SER A 308 29.91 9.77 3.10
C SER A 308 28.96 10.19 1.98
N GLY A 309 28.88 11.48 1.65
CA GLY A 309 27.91 12.04 0.70
C GLY A 309 26.45 11.98 1.19
N LEU A 310 26.23 11.56 2.44
CA LEU A 310 24.91 11.41 3.01
C LEU A 310 24.36 12.75 3.45
N TRP A 311 23.08 12.98 3.14
CA TRP A 311 22.37 14.11 3.68
C TRP A 311 21.92 13.81 5.10
N TYR A 312 22.22 14.74 5.99
CA TYR A 312 21.79 14.65 7.37
C TYR A 312 21.35 16.01 7.90
N ASP A 313 20.59 15.93 8.98
CA ASP A 313 20.18 17.08 9.74
C ASP A 313 21.31 17.50 10.71
N ALA A 314 21.93 18.65 10.46
CA ALA A 314 23.02 19.18 11.28
C ALA A 314 22.63 19.42 12.75
N THR A 315 21.33 19.55 13.04
CA THR A 315 20.81 19.78 14.40
C THR A 315 20.59 18.50 15.21
N SER A 316 20.87 17.33 14.63
CA SER A 316 20.76 16.02 15.30
C SER A 316 22.04 15.52 16.00
N ARG A 317 23.16 16.26 15.88
CA ARG A 317 24.45 15.95 16.52
C ARG A 317 24.54 16.47 17.95
#